data_AF-A0A517TLK8-F1
#
_entry.id   AF-A0A517TLK8-F1
#
_cell.length_a   1.000
_cell.length_b   1.000
_cell.length_c   1.000
_cell.angle_alpha   90.00
_cell.angle_beta   90.00
_cell.angle_gamma   90.00
#
_symmetry.space_group_name_H-M   'P 1'
#
loop_
_entity.id
_entity.type
_entity.pdbx_description
1 polymer ?
#
loop_
_entity_poly.entity_id
_entity_poly.type
_entity_poly.pdbx_seq_one_letter_code
_entity_poly.pdbx_strand_id
1 'polypeptide(L)'
;MKAVTLLAVMLVVGCSSQRVPSLAEVNNTNIKKLRGAYGLYLFQHDLRGPENEEELKEYLRTDEGAQVKLGRMGMTVDQIDSIFISERDGQPFKVRYGLRGLGDHAVAFEAEGVDGKRMVALSIPREVDDAEYERLWNQKRPAPEGVGL
;
A
#
# COMPACT_ATOMS: atom_id res chain seq x y z
N MET A 1 -6.36 -70.99 -11.26
CA MET A 1 -5.91 -70.00 -12.26
C MET A 1 -5.47 -68.75 -11.50
N LYS A 2 -4.25 -68.26 -11.72
CA LYS A 2 -3.66 -67.14 -10.95
C LYS A 2 -4.21 -65.82 -11.48
N ALA A 3 -4.81 -65.01 -10.62
CA ALA A 3 -5.07 -63.60 -10.91
C ALA A 3 -4.04 -62.78 -10.13
N VAL A 4 -3.06 -62.22 -10.84
CA VAL A 4 -2.16 -61.18 -10.32
C VAL A 4 -2.77 -59.87 -10.74
N THR A 5 -3.37 -59.14 -9.79
CA THR A 5 -3.86 -57.79 -10.03
C THR A 5 -2.76 -56.81 -9.61
N LEU A 6 -2.13 -56.21 -10.61
CA LEU A 6 -1.10 -55.18 -10.49
C LEU A 6 -1.79 -53.86 -10.07
N LEU A 7 -1.62 -53.44 -8.81
CA LEU A 7 -2.15 -52.18 -8.30
C LEU A 7 -1.20 -51.03 -8.70
N ALA A 8 -1.57 -50.30 -9.76
CA ALA A 8 -0.89 -49.09 -10.18
C ALA A 8 -1.21 -47.94 -9.20
N VAL A 9 -0.21 -47.52 -8.42
CA VAL A 9 -0.28 -46.34 -7.55
C VAL A 9 -0.05 -45.09 -8.42
N MET A 10 -1.14 -44.43 -8.82
CA MET A 10 -1.09 -43.09 -9.42
C MET A 10 -0.79 -42.07 -8.32
N LEU A 11 0.45 -41.58 -8.28
CA LEU A 11 0.83 -40.40 -7.52
C LEU A 11 0.26 -39.16 -8.22
N VAL A 12 -0.88 -38.67 -7.73
CA VAL A 12 -1.43 -37.38 -8.14
C VAL A 12 -0.61 -36.30 -7.43
N VAL A 13 0.45 -35.82 -8.09
CA VAL A 13 1.15 -34.59 -7.69
C VAL A 13 0.25 -33.43 -8.09
N GLY A 14 -0.70 -33.09 -7.22
CA GLY A 14 -1.50 -31.89 -7.36
C GLY A 14 -0.60 -30.68 -7.18
N CYS A 15 -0.22 -30.02 -8.28
CA CYS A 15 0.24 -28.64 -8.25
C CYS A 15 -0.85 -27.81 -7.57
N SER A 16 -0.65 -27.45 -6.30
CA SER A 16 -1.51 -26.48 -5.64
C SER A 16 -1.37 -25.16 -6.40
N SER A 17 -2.38 -24.79 -7.19
CA SER A 17 -2.46 -23.48 -7.83
C SER A 17 -2.55 -22.43 -6.73
N GLN A 18 -1.42 -21.87 -6.33
CA GLN A 18 -1.37 -20.83 -5.33
C GLN A 18 -2.08 -19.60 -5.90
N ARG A 19 -3.23 -19.25 -5.30
CA ARG A 19 -4.03 -18.10 -5.72
C ARG A 19 -3.24 -16.82 -5.49
N VAL A 20 -3.07 -16.02 -6.54
CA VAL A 20 -2.55 -14.65 -6.43
C VAL A 20 -3.67 -13.76 -5.88
N PRO A 21 -3.45 -13.00 -4.79
CA PRO A 21 -4.47 -12.11 -4.24
C PRO A 21 -4.76 -10.96 -5.21
N SER A 22 -6.01 -10.55 -5.26
CA SER A 22 -6.45 -9.34 -5.96
C SER A 22 -5.90 -8.08 -5.29
N LEU A 23 -5.88 -6.97 -6.04
CA LEU A 23 -5.43 -5.68 -5.50
C LEU A 23 -6.31 -5.19 -4.35
N ALA A 24 -7.62 -5.49 -4.35
CA ALA A 24 -8.51 -5.19 -3.24
C ALA A 24 -8.15 -5.99 -1.98
N GLU A 25 -7.79 -7.27 -2.10
CA GLU A 25 -7.34 -8.10 -0.98
C GLU A 25 -6.03 -7.58 -0.38
N VAL A 26 -5.12 -7.07 -1.22
CA VAL A 26 -3.89 -6.43 -0.75
C VAL A 26 -4.16 -5.06 -0.10
N ASN A 27 -5.11 -4.28 -0.62
CA ASN A 27 -5.48 -2.95 -0.11
C ASN A 27 -6.66 -3.00 0.88
N ASN A 28 -6.65 -3.97 1.79
CA ASN A 28 -7.76 -4.24 2.70
C ASN A 28 -7.86 -3.32 3.94
N THR A 29 -7.00 -2.31 4.05
CA THR A 29 -6.99 -1.32 5.17
C THR A 29 -6.77 0.08 4.62
N ASN A 30 -7.22 1.11 5.34
CA ASN A 30 -7.08 2.50 4.94
C ASN A 30 -5.62 2.92 4.75
N ILE A 31 -4.71 2.48 5.63
CA ILE A 31 -3.29 2.80 5.48
C ILE A 31 -2.68 2.21 4.20
N LYS A 32 -3.11 1.00 3.79
CA LYS A 32 -2.66 0.38 2.54
C LYS A 32 -3.27 1.09 1.33
N LYS A 33 -4.57 1.39 1.38
CA LYS A 33 -5.27 2.18 0.35
C LYS A 33 -4.60 3.53 0.13
N LEU A 34 -4.30 4.26 1.21
CA LEU A 34 -3.61 5.55 1.16
C LEU A 34 -2.20 5.42 0.57
N ARG A 35 -1.43 4.40 0.98
CA ARG A 35 -0.11 4.12 0.38
C ARG A 35 -0.19 3.80 -1.11
N GLY A 36 -1.20 3.03 -1.52
CA GLY A 36 -1.47 2.69 -2.91
C GLY A 36 -1.86 3.92 -3.74
N ALA A 37 -2.78 4.75 -3.22
CA ALA A 37 -3.21 5.99 -3.84
C ALA A 37 -2.08 7.01 -4.00
N TYR A 38 -1.22 7.18 -2.99
CA TYR A 38 -0.04 8.03 -3.10
C TYR A 38 0.96 7.48 -4.13
N GLY A 39 1.21 6.17 -4.10
CA GLY A 39 2.08 5.52 -5.08
C GLY A 39 1.56 5.69 -6.51
N LEU A 40 0.25 5.59 -6.67
CA LEU A 40 -0.42 5.81 -7.94
C LEU A 40 -0.18 7.23 -8.49
N TYR A 41 -0.35 8.27 -7.66
CA TYR A 41 -0.01 9.65 -8.03
C TYR A 41 1.46 9.72 -8.44
N LEU A 42 2.36 9.22 -7.59
CA LEU A 42 3.81 9.30 -7.82
C LEU A 42 4.22 8.68 -9.17
N PHE A 43 3.65 7.52 -9.54
CA PHE A 43 3.94 6.87 -10.83
C PHE A 43 3.40 7.63 -12.04
N GLN A 44 2.32 8.41 -11.91
CA GLN A 44 1.75 9.18 -13.01
C GLN A 44 2.34 10.59 -13.14
N HIS A 45 3.05 11.05 -12.11
CA HIS A 45 3.61 12.40 -12.03
C HIS A 45 5.15 12.37 -12.01
N ASP A 46 5.77 11.56 -12.87
CA ASP A 46 7.23 11.48 -13.03
C ASP A 46 8.00 11.26 -11.72
N LEU A 47 7.46 10.38 -10.86
CA LEU A 47 7.99 10.08 -9.54
C LEU A 47 8.04 11.30 -8.61
N ARG A 48 7.10 12.23 -8.77
CA ARG A 48 6.87 13.36 -7.87
C ARG A 48 5.55 13.12 -7.14
N GLY A 49 5.62 13.03 -5.82
CA GLY A 49 4.43 12.95 -4.98
C GLY A 49 3.68 14.28 -4.93
N PRO A 50 2.40 14.25 -4.52
CA PRO A 50 1.57 15.44 -4.35
C PRO A 50 2.16 16.35 -3.28
N GLU A 51 2.02 17.67 -3.44
CA GLU A 51 2.52 18.70 -2.53
C GLU A 51 1.73 18.76 -1.22
N ASN A 52 0.46 18.33 -1.22
CA ASN A 52 -0.41 18.31 -0.04
C ASN A 52 -1.58 17.30 -0.19
N GLU A 53 -2.45 17.26 0.82
CA GLU A 53 -3.61 16.37 0.87
C GLU A 53 -4.64 16.72 -0.21
N GLU A 54 -4.91 18.00 -0.39
CA GLU A 54 -5.90 18.51 -1.32
C GLU A 54 -5.57 18.11 -2.75
N GLU A 55 -4.31 18.24 -3.15
CA GLU A 55 -3.84 17.84 -4.48
C GLU A 55 -4.01 16.32 -4.70
N LEU A 56 -3.68 15.50 -3.70
CA LEU A 56 -3.88 14.06 -3.80
C LEU A 56 -5.37 13.73 -3.94
N LYS A 57 -6.22 14.33 -3.11
CA LYS A 57 -7.67 14.10 -3.15
C LYS A 57 -8.27 14.55 -4.48
N GLU A 58 -7.87 15.71 -4.98
CA GLU A 58 -8.34 16.24 -6.26
C GLU A 58 -7.97 15.30 -7.40
N TYR A 59 -6.72 14.85 -7.46
CA TYR A 59 -6.27 13.86 -8.44
C TYR A 59 -7.14 12.58 -8.41
N LEU A 60 -7.36 12.01 -7.22
CA LEU A 60 -8.15 10.80 -7.06
C LEU A 60 -9.63 10.97 -7.45
N ARG A 61 -10.15 12.20 -7.34
CA ARG A 61 -11.54 12.54 -7.69
C ARG A 61 -11.73 12.87 -9.17
N THR A 62 -10.71 13.40 -9.83
CA THR A 62 -10.88 14.00 -11.17
C THR A 62 -10.21 13.22 -12.29
N ASP A 63 -9.12 12.49 -12.01
CA ASP A 63 -8.42 11.72 -13.04
C ASP A 63 -9.12 10.37 -13.30
N GLU A 64 -9.61 10.18 -14.52
CA GLU A 64 -10.32 8.93 -14.91
C GLU A 64 -9.42 7.70 -14.77
N GLY A 65 -8.13 7.83 -15.10
CA GLY A 65 -7.14 6.76 -14.95
C GLY A 65 -6.94 6.36 -13.49
N ALA A 66 -6.96 7.33 -12.59
CA ALA A 66 -6.91 7.13 -11.15
C ALA A 66 -8.15 6.40 -10.66
N GLN A 67 -9.34 6.85 -11.04
CA GLN A 67 -10.62 6.23 -10.63
C GLN A 67 -10.71 4.76 -11.06
N VAL A 68 -10.28 4.41 -12.28
CA VAL A 68 -10.23 3.00 -12.72
C VAL A 68 -9.32 2.16 -11.83
N LYS A 69 -8.18 2.71 -11.41
CA LYS A 69 -7.22 2.02 -10.55
C LYS A 69 -7.68 1.97 -9.08
N LEU A 70 -8.38 3.00 -8.59
CA LEU A 70 -9.07 2.99 -7.29
C LEU A 70 -10.07 1.83 -7.22
N GLY A 71 -10.89 1.64 -8.26
CA GLY A 71 -11.83 0.52 -8.33
C GLY A 71 -11.14 -0.84 -8.18
N ARG A 72 -9.95 -1.02 -8.78
CA ARG A 72 -9.15 -2.24 -8.61
C ARG A 72 -8.59 -2.42 -7.20
N MET A 73 -8.34 -1.32 -6.48
CA MET A 73 -7.96 -1.34 -5.06
C MET A 73 -9.17 -1.52 -4.12
N GLY A 74 -10.38 -1.72 -4.64
CA GLY A 74 -11.60 -1.86 -3.85
C GLY A 74 -12.05 -0.54 -3.24
N MET A 75 -11.84 0.57 -3.94
CA MET A 75 -12.21 1.91 -3.52
C MET A 75 -13.14 2.60 -4.52
N THR A 76 -14.00 3.47 -3.99
CA THR A 76 -14.85 4.39 -4.76
C THR A 76 -14.51 5.85 -4.44
N VAL A 77 -15.01 6.78 -5.25
CA VAL A 77 -14.72 8.22 -5.10
C VAL A 77 -15.25 8.79 -3.77
N ASP A 78 -16.41 8.32 -3.31
CA ASP A 78 -17.02 8.69 -2.04
C ASP A 78 -16.24 8.21 -0.81
N GLN A 79 -15.32 7.25 -0.98
CA GLN A 79 -14.48 6.73 0.09
C GLN A 79 -13.15 7.49 0.24
N ILE A 80 -12.83 8.43 -0.65
CA ILE A 80 -11.53 9.10 -0.69
C ILE A 80 -11.19 9.79 0.63
N ASP A 81 -12.13 10.48 1.28
CA ASP A 81 -11.83 11.13 2.56
C ASP A 81 -11.64 10.12 3.70
N SER A 82 -12.36 9.00 3.67
CA SER A 82 -12.30 8.00 4.73
C SER A 82 -10.95 7.28 4.81
N ILE A 83 -10.23 7.14 3.69
CA ILE A 83 -8.93 6.46 3.68
C ILE A 83 -7.81 7.25 4.37
N PHE A 84 -8.05 8.51 4.73
CA PHE A 84 -7.12 9.33 5.51
C PHE A 84 -7.27 9.13 7.02
N ILE A 85 -8.24 8.33 7.46
CA ILE A 85 -8.48 8.03 8.87
C ILE A 85 -7.99 6.61 9.18
N SER A 86 -7.24 6.44 10.25
CA SER A 86 -6.84 5.11 10.71
C SER A 86 -8.02 4.33 11.26
N GLU A 87 -8.11 3.08 10.83
CA GLU A 87 -9.05 2.11 11.38
C GLU A 87 -8.66 1.63 12.78
N ARG A 88 -7.40 1.85 13.21
CA ARG A 88 -6.90 1.36 14.50
C ARG A 88 -7.05 2.39 15.62
N ASP A 89 -6.58 3.62 15.39
CA ASP A 89 -6.61 4.68 16.41
C ASP A 89 -7.72 5.73 16.19
N GLY A 90 -8.45 5.64 15.07
CA GLY A 90 -9.54 6.56 14.73
C GLY A 90 -9.09 7.98 14.39
N GLN A 91 -7.78 8.24 14.34
CA GLN A 91 -7.22 9.55 14.06
C GLN A 91 -6.88 9.71 12.57
N PRO A 92 -6.85 10.96 12.06
CA PRO A 92 -6.25 11.23 10.77
C PRO A 92 -4.79 10.78 10.71
N PHE A 93 -4.39 10.11 9.63
CA PHE A 93 -2.99 9.81 9.40
C PHE A 93 -2.17 11.09 9.25
N LYS A 94 -0.96 11.07 9.77
CA LYS A 94 0.07 12.04 9.39
C LYS A 94 0.70 11.58 8.08
N VAL A 95 0.65 12.40 7.05
CA VAL A 95 1.13 12.04 5.70
C VAL A 95 2.33 12.89 5.31
N ARG A 96 3.31 12.25 4.67
CA ARG A 96 4.47 12.92 4.07
C ARG A 96 4.19 13.24 2.60
N TYR A 97 4.10 14.52 2.30
CA TYR A 97 3.89 15.04 0.95
C TYR A 97 5.22 15.45 0.29
N GLY A 98 5.19 15.65 -1.03
CA GLY A 98 6.35 16.09 -1.82
C GLY A 98 7.51 15.08 -1.90
N LEU A 99 7.22 13.78 -1.71
CA LEU A 99 8.19 12.70 -1.85
C LEU A 99 8.62 12.55 -3.31
N ARG A 100 9.83 12.05 -3.54
CA ARG A 100 10.40 11.92 -4.89
C ARG A 100 11.10 10.59 -5.09
N GLY A 101 11.09 10.12 -6.33
CA GLY A 101 11.81 8.93 -6.76
C GLY A 101 11.17 7.62 -6.31
N LEU A 102 11.71 6.53 -6.82
CA LEU A 102 11.40 5.19 -6.34
C LEU A 102 12.10 4.96 -5.00
N GLY A 103 11.40 4.38 -4.04
CA GLY A 103 11.96 4.10 -2.73
C GLY A 103 10.93 3.56 -1.76
N ASP A 104 11.42 2.96 -0.68
CA ASP A 104 10.58 2.51 0.42
C ASP A 104 10.23 3.68 1.34
N HIS A 105 9.56 4.69 0.78
CA HIS A 105 9.19 5.88 1.53
C HIS A 105 8.14 5.52 2.58
N ALA A 106 8.34 6.00 3.80
CA ALA A 106 7.29 6.03 4.81
C ALA A 106 6.30 7.16 4.44
N VAL A 107 5.14 6.79 3.89
CA VAL A 107 4.18 7.75 3.32
C VAL A 107 3.17 8.25 4.36
N ALA A 108 2.57 7.33 5.10
CA ALA A 108 1.52 7.64 6.08
C ALA A 108 1.85 7.03 7.44
N PHE A 109 1.46 7.71 8.49
CA PHE A 109 1.81 7.39 9.87
C PHE A 109 0.57 7.51 10.73
N GLU A 110 0.31 6.54 11.60
CA GLU A 110 -0.67 6.71 12.68
C GLU A 110 -0.27 7.89 13.58
N ALA A 111 -1.26 8.62 14.08
CA ALA A 111 -1.02 9.77 14.93
C ALA A 111 -0.75 9.32 16.36
N GLU A 112 -1.60 8.43 16.89
CA GLU A 112 -1.54 7.97 18.27
C GLU A 112 -1.06 6.52 18.35
N GLY A 113 -1.60 5.65 17.49
CA GLY A 113 -1.36 4.21 17.50
C GLY A 113 -2.19 3.46 18.55
N VAL A 114 -1.90 2.16 18.70
CA VAL A 114 -2.58 1.25 19.63
C VAL A 114 -1.52 0.39 20.32
N ASP A 115 -1.70 0.09 21.62
CA ASP A 115 -0.79 -0.74 22.42
C ASP A 115 0.67 -0.26 22.42
N GLY A 116 0.88 1.07 22.43
CA GLY A 116 2.20 1.68 22.46
C GLY A 116 2.99 1.54 21.14
N LYS A 117 2.33 1.15 20.06
CA LYS A 117 2.92 1.06 18.72
C LYS A 117 2.12 1.84 17.70
N ARG A 118 2.79 2.34 16.66
CA ARG A 118 2.17 3.06 15.55
C ARG A 118 2.39 2.31 14.24
N MET A 119 1.37 2.22 13.40
CA MET A 119 1.49 1.72 12.04
C MET A 119 2.11 2.78 11.13
N VAL A 120 3.06 2.38 10.30
CA VAL A 120 3.70 3.24 9.29
C VAL A 120 3.62 2.59 7.92
N ALA A 121 3.20 3.36 6.92
CA ALA A 121 2.98 2.96 5.54
C ALA A 121 4.27 3.04 4.72
N LEU A 122 5.13 2.05 4.90
CA LEU A 122 6.19 1.71 3.96
C LEU A 122 5.59 0.94 2.76
N SER A 123 6.41 0.30 1.93
CA SER A 123 5.96 -0.62 0.87
C SER A 123 5.11 -1.75 1.42
N ILE A 124 5.43 -2.19 2.64
CA ILE A 124 4.59 -3.05 3.46
C ILE A 124 4.36 -2.31 4.78
N PRO A 125 3.11 -1.93 5.12
CA PRO A 125 2.85 -1.30 6.40
C PRO A 125 3.23 -2.19 7.56
N ARG A 126 3.82 -1.59 8.60
CA ARG A 126 4.23 -2.31 9.80
C ARG A 126 4.11 -1.44 11.05
N GLU A 127 3.94 -2.10 12.17
CA GLU A 127 4.03 -1.47 13.48
C GLU A 127 5.47 -1.11 13.82
N VAL A 128 5.65 0.02 14.48
CA VAL A 128 6.93 0.51 14.97
C VAL A 128 6.76 1.08 16.38
N ASP A 129 7.84 1.07 17.15
CA ASP A 129 7.92 1.79 18.42
C ASP A 129 8.14 3.30 18.21
N ASP A 130 8.10 4.08 19.29
CA ASP A 130 8.29 5.53 19.25
C ASP A 130 9.66 5.94 18.66
N ALA A 131 10.73 5.21 19.00
CA ALA A 131 12.07 5.56 18.55
C ALA A 131 12.22 5.38 17.03
N GLU A 132 11.67 4.29 16.49
CA GLU A 132 11.64 4.03 15.06
C GLU A 132 10.67 4.95 14.32
N TYR A 133 9.51 5.25 14.91
CA TYR A 133 8.56 6.23 14.37
C TYR A 133 9.24 7.58 14.14
N GLU A 134 9.91 8.11 15.17
CA GLU A 134 10.60 9.39 15.08
C GLU A 134 11.72 9.36 14.04
N ARG A 135 12.45 8.25 13.95
CA ARG A 135 13.48 8.07 12.92
C ARG A 135 12.89 8.15 11.51
N LEU A 136 11.79 7.45 11.25
CA LEU A 136 11.11 7.42 9.94
C LEU A 136 10.45 8.75 9.60
N TRP A 137 9.85 9.42 10.57
CA TRP A 137 9.20 10.72 10.40
C TRP A 137 10.23 11.81 10.04
N ASN A 138 11.35 11.83 10.77
CA ASN A 138 12.40 12.84 10.59
C ASN A 138 13.43 12.47 9.50
N GLN A 139 13.30 11.31 8.85
CA GLN A 139 14.19 10.94 7.75
C GLN A 139 14.08 11.95 6.62
N LYS A 140 15.18 12.67 6.37
CA LYS A 140 15.28 13.64 5.27
C LYS A 140 14.84 13.00 3.97
N ARG A 141 14.09 13.75 3.16
CA ARG A 141 13.69 13.34 1.83
C ARG A 141 14.92 12.81 1.09
N PRO A 142 14.92 11.56 0.59
CA PRO A 142 16.04 11.09 -0.23
C PRO A 142 16.21 12.06 -1.39
N ALA A 143 17.46 12.43 -1.67
CA ALA A 143 17.76 13.23 -2.85
C ALA A 143 17.26 12.44 -4.08
N PRO A 144 16.72 13.10 -5.12
CA PRO A 144 16.46 12.38 -6.37
C PRO A 144 17.78 11.74 -6.81
N GLU A 145 17.83 10.41 -6.83
CA GLU A 145 18.95 9.72 -7.44
C GLU A 145 19.03 10.21 -8.88
N GLY A 146 20.17 10.78 -9.24
CA GLY A 146 20.39 11.34 -10.57
C GLY A 146 20.10 10.25 -11.59
N VAL A 147 19.09 10.48 -12.43
CA VAL A 147 18.84 9.65 -13.60
C VAL A 147 20.05 9.86 -14.51
N GLY A 148 21.02 8.95 -14.42
CA GLY A 148 22.03 8.80 -15.43
C GLY A 148 21.31 8.46 -16.74
N LEU A 149 21.41 9.38 -17.70
CA LEU A 149 20.90 9.26 -19.07
C LEU A 149 21.38 7.97 -19.74
#